data_AF-A0A4U5LXR0-F1
#
_entry.id   AF-A0A4U5LXR0-F1
#
_cell.length_a   1.000
_cell.length_b   1.000
_cell.length_c   1.000
_cell.angle_alpha   90.00
_cell.angle_beta   90.00
_cell.angle_gamma   90.00
#
_symmetry.space_group_name_H-M   'P 1'
#
loop_
_entity.id
_entity.type
_entity.pdbx_description
1 polymer ?
#
loop_
_entity_poly.entity_id
_entity_poly.type
_entity_poly.pdbx_seq_one_letter_code
_entity_poly.pdbx_strand_id
1 'polypeptide(L)'
;MLQKIREHCKVVGANIPSCIACPSGFTFTEAFQKCVGIFPIVLNSSITQQKAIIQQCIDRENSALITIENLEQHDELYAMAPEGGTMLLGLIIPEGLSWALNNLRWVSGSTSTYRNFASAQGEPNNAGGGEYFIGLLKYAPYGGLWGDVNFYQIQNNKNLQNVACMKDP
;
A
#
# COMPACT_ATOMS: atom_id res chain seq x y z
N MET A 1 -7.35 -11.04 25.68
CA MET A 1 -7.49 -9.57 25.71
C MET A 1 -8.31 -9.20 24.48
N LEU A 2 -9.59 -8.85 24.65
CA LEU A 2 -10.49 -8.55 23.53
C LEU A 2 -10.15 -7.14 23.00
N GLN A 3 -9.57 -7.08 21.81
CA GLN A 3 -9.14 -5.83 21.18
C GLN A 3 -10.33 -5.19 20.43
N LYS A 4 -10.60 -3.91 20.73
CA LYS A 4 -11.79 -3.18 20.28
C LYS A 4 -11.85 -3.07 18.74
N ILE A 5 -12.93 -3.59 18.16
CA ILE A 5 -13.38 -3.25 16.82
C ILE A 5 -13.67 -1.74 16.79
N ARG A 6 -13.12 -1.01 15.82
CA ARG A 6 -13.51 0.38 15.55
C ARG A 6 -14.67 0.34 14.55
N GLU A 7 -15.86 0.68 15.02
CA GLU A 7 -17.06 0.77 14.20
C GLU A 7 -17.15 2.16 13.56
N HIS A 8 -17.32 2.22 12.24
CA HIS A 8 -17.68 3.43 11.53
C HIS A 8 -19.17 3.37 11.19
N CYS A 9 -19.99 4.12 11.92
CA CYS A 9 -21.44 4.12 11.75
C CYS A 9 -21.89 5.38 11.03
N LYS A 10 -22.57 5.23 9.89
CA LYS A 10 -23.31 6.32 9.25
C LYS A 10 -24.80 6.20 9.55
N VAL A 11 -25.42 7.31 9.94
CA VAL A 11 -26.88 7.39 10.07
C VAL A 11 -27.45 7.64 8.68
N VAL A 12 -28.21 6.69 8.16
CA VAL A 12 -28.89 6.82 6.87
C VAL A 12 -30.39 7.06 7.14
N GLY A 13 -30.78 8.33 7.19
CA GLY A 13 -32.17 8.72 7.42
C GLY A 13 -32.70 8.38 8.82
N ALA A 14 -33.97 7.98 8.92
CA ALA A 14 -34.68 7.66 10.18
C ALA A 14 -34.48 6.22 10.68
N ASN A 15 -33.53 5.45 10.13
CA ASN A 15 -33.32 4.04 10.45
C ASN A 15 -31.91 3.75 11.00
N ILE A 16 -31.83 2.60 11.69
CA ILE A 16 -30.71 2.04 12.46
C ILE A 16 -29.34 2.27 11.76
N PRO A 17 -28.30 2.72 12.48
CA PRO A 17 -26.98 2.92 11.89
C PRO A 17 -26.45 1.62 11.26
N SER A 18 -26.13 1.68 9.98
CA SER A 18 -25.27 0.68 9.34
C SER A 18 -23.85 0.97 9.81
N CYS A 19 -23.35 0.11 10.69
CA CYS A 19 -21.98 0.20 11.19
C CYS A 19 -21.08 -0.70 10.35
N ILE A 20 -20.04 -0.12 9.78
CA ILE A 20 -18.97 -0.84 9.11
C ILE A 20 -17.91 -1.18 10.16
N ALA A 21 -17.58 -2.46 10.26
CA ALA A 21 -16.61 -2.96 11.22
C ALA A 21 -15.33 -3.39 10.49
N CYS A 22 -14.20 -2.76 10.81
CA CYS A 22 -12.92 -3.21 10.29
C CYS A 22 -12.20 -4.13 11.30
N PRO A 23 -11.43 -5.13 10.81
CA PRO A 23 -10.55 -5.92 11.66
C PRO A 23 -9.53 -5.06 12.42
N SER A 24 -8.95 -5.62 13.48
CA SER A 24 -7.96 -4.91 14.29
C SER A 24 -6.77 -4.45 13.44
N GLY A 25 -6.39 -3.18 13.58
CA GLY A 25 -5.30 -2.56 12.81
C GLY A 25 -5.73 -1.98 11.46
N PHE A 26 -6.98 -2.17 11.06
CA PHE A 26 -7.56 -1.52 9.88
C PHE A 26 -8.53 -0.40 10.29
N THR A 27 -8.68 0.59 9.42
CA THR A 27 -9.64 1.70 9.56
C THR A 27 -10.47 1.79 8.29
N PHE A 28 -11.79 1.92 8.41
CA PHE A 28 -12.64 2.17 7.25
C PHE A 28 -12.34 3.56 6.71
N THR A 29 -12.08 3.64 5.40
CA THR A 29 -11.80 4.90 4.72
C THR A 29 -12.83 5.11 3.62
N GLU A 30 -13.40 6.32 3.56
CA GLU A 30 -14.45 6.62 2.58
C GLU A 30 -13.90 6.66 1.15
N ALA A 31 -12.69 7.20 0.96
CA ALA A 31 -12.04 7.28 -0.35
C ALA A 31 -11.86 5.90 -1.01
N PHE A 32 -11.57 4.86 -0.21
CA PHE A 32 -11.42 3.50 -0.72
C PHE A 32 -12.71 2.67 -0.66
N GLN A 33 -13.70 3.10 0.14
CA GLN A 33 -14.85 2.27 0.54
C GLN A 33 -14.41 0.89 1.09
N LYS A 34 -13.26 0.86 1.79
CA LYS A 34 -12.59 -0.35 2.27
C LYS A 34 -11.93 -0.09 3.63
N CYS A 35 -11.63 -1.18 4.32
CA CYS A 35 -10.78 -1.19 5.48
C CYS A 35 -9.30 -1.11 5.03
N VAL A 36 -8.60 -0.04 5.41
CA VAL A 36 -7.19 0.19 5.08
C VAL A 36 -6.32 0.12 6.34
N GLY A 37 -5.18 -0.53 6.24
CA GLY A 37 -4.22 -0.68 7.33
C GLY A 37 -2.78 -0.52 6.84
N ILE A 38 -1.93 0.07 7.69
CA ILE A 38 -0.50 0.24 7.44
C ILE A 38 0.25 -0.58 8.47
N PHE A 39 1.12 -1.45 7.98
CA PHE A 39 1.80 -2.42 8.84
C PHE A 39 3.31 -2.43 8.59
N PRO A 40 4.12 -2.69 9.62
CA PRO A 40 5.54 -2.90 9.42
C PRO A 40 5.80 -4.14 8.57
N ILE A 41 6.77 -4.04 7.68
CA ILE A 41 7.26 -5.13 6.85
C ILE A 41 8.08 -6.07 7.74
N VAL A 42 7.70 -7.35 7.73
CA VAL A 42 8.42 -8.43 8.41
C VAL A 42 8.99 -9.35 7.33
N LEU A 43 10.31 -9.32 7.18
CA LEU A 43 11.01 -10.13 6.18
C LEU A 43 11.50 -11.43 6.83
N ASN A 44 11.06 -12.57 6.29
CA ASN A 44 11.62 -13.89 6.58
C ASN A 44 12.35 -14.42 5.33
N SER A 45 13.50 -15.03 5.52
CA SER A 45 14.47 -15.33 4.46
C SER A 45 14.12 -16.53 3.56
N SER A 46 12.86 -17.00 3.55
CA SER A 46 12.51 -18.35 3.06
C SER A 46 11.57 -18.38 1.85
N ILE A 47 11.16 -17.23 1.32
CA ILE A 47 10.24 -17.11 0.16
C ILE A 47 10.84 -16.14 -0.87
N THR A 48 10.36 -16.19 -2.12
CA THR A 48 10.73 -15.16 -3.09
C THR A 48 10.28 -13.78 -2.59
N GLN A 49 11.08 -12.77 -2.92
CA GLN A 49 11.01 -11.44 -2.34
C GLN A 49 9.62 -10.80 -2.49
N GLN A 50 8.96 -10.95 -3.66
CA GLN A 50 7.63 -10.38 -3.89
C GLN A 50 6.54 -11.15 -3.16
N LYS A 51 6.59 -12.48 -3.19
CA LYS A 51 5.61 -13.32 -2.46
C LYS A 51 5.64 -13.04 -0.97
N ALA A 52 6.81 -12.80 -0.38
CA ALA A 52 6.91 -12.44 1.04
C ALA A 52 6.21 -11.12 1.38
N ILE A 53 6.27 -10.11 0.51
CA ILE A 53 5.56 -8.83 0.71
C ILE A 53 4.05 -9.00 0.49
N ILE A 54 3.63 -9.72 -0.55
CA ILE A 54 2.21 -9.95 -0.83
C ILE A 54 1.56 -10.77 0.30
N GLN A 55 2.23 -11.84 0.74
CA GLN A 55 1.73 -12.75 1.78
C GLN A 55 1.49 -12.02 3.11
N GLN A 56 2.23 -10.95 3.40
CA GLN A 56 2.04 -10.17 4.61
C GLN A 56 0.65 -9.51 4.72
N CYS A 57 0.04 -9.08 3.62
CA CYS A 57 -1.35 -8.62 3.67
C CYS A 57 -2.32 -9.81 3.76
N ILE A 58 -2.03 -10.92 3.07
CA ILE A 58 -2.87 -12.13 3.13
C ILE A 58 -2.94 -12.69 4.56
N ASP A 59 -1.80 -12.78 5.24
CA ASP A 59 -1.71 -13.24 6.63
C ASP A 59 -2.44 -12.30 7.60
N ARG A 60 -2.64 -11.04 7.20
CA ARG A 60 -3.42 -10.05 7.93
C ARG A 60 -4.85 -10.04 7.42
N GLU A 61 -5.67 -10.89 8.05
CA GLU A 61 -7.13 -10.87 7.85
C GLU A 61 -7.56 -11.17 6.41
N ASN A 62 -6.75 -11.93 5.64
CA ASN A 62 -6.99 -12.20 4.22
C ASN A 62 -7.21 -10.89 3.42
N SER A 63 -6.35 -9.90 3.68
CA SER A 63 -6.35 -8.61 2.98
C SER A 63 -5.44 -8.64 1.74
N ALA A 64 -5.51 -7.61 0.91
CA ALA A 64 -4.69 -7.45 -0.28
C ALA A 64 -3.75 -6.24 -0.12
N LEU A 65 -2.66 -6.20 -0.89
CA LEU A 65 -1.90 -4.96 -1.05
C LEU A 65 -2.79 -3.85 -1.61
N ILE A 66 -2.56 -2.63 -1.16
CA ILE A 66 -3.42 -1.50 -1.51
C ILE A 66 -3.36 -1.19 -3.01
N THR A 67 -4.51 -0.85 -3.59
CA THR A 67 -4.64 -0.30 -4.95
C THR A 67 -5.10 1.14 -4.86
N ILE A 68 -4.49 2.02 -5.63
CA ILE A 68 -4.87 3.44 -5.71
C ILE A 68 -5.40 3.73 -7.11
N GLU A 69 -6.65 4.17 -7.18
CA GLU A 69 -7.40 4.34 -8.42
C GLU A 69 -7.58 5.81 -8.81
N ASN A 70 -7.36 6.73 -7.87
CA ASN A 70 -7.53 8.16 -8.08
C ASN A 70 -6.76 8.99 -7.03
N LEU A 71 -6.83 10.31 -7.17
CA LEU A 71 -6.17 11.27 -6.29
C LEU A 71 -6.74 11.25 -4.85
N GLU A 72 -8.05 11.09 -4.69
CA GLU A 72 -8.68 11.07 -3.36
C GLU A 72 -8.16 9.90 -2.51
N GLN A 73 -8.03 8.72 -3.11
CA GLN A 73 -7.41 7.55 -2.48
C GLN A 73 -5.93 7.77 -2.17
N HIS A 74 -5.21 8.44 -3.06
CA HIS A 74 -3.81 8.81 -2.81
C HIS A 74 -3.69 9.71 -1.58
N ASP A 75 -4.49 10.78 -1.52
CA ASP A 75 -4.45 11.77 -0.44
C ASP A 75 -4.82 11.15 0.91
N GLU A 76 -5.84 10.28 0.93
CA GLU A 76 -6.22 9.53 2.12
C GLU A 76 -5.07 8.64 2.61
N LEU A 77 -4.45 7.87 1.70
CA LEU A 77 -3.31 7.02 2.06
C LEU A 77 -2.11 7.85 2.54
N TYR A 78 -1.82 8.98 1.89
CA TYR A 78 -0.76 9.90 2.30
C TYR A 78 -0.98 10.44 3.71
N ALA A 79 -2.23 10.78 4.07
CA ALA A 79 -2.58 11.23 5.41
C ALA A 79 -2.35 10.14 6.47
N MET A 80 -2.62 8.87 6.13
CA MET A 80 -2.38 7.73 7.01
C MET A 80 -0.88 7.37 7.16
N ALA A 81 -0.06 7.72 6.18
CA ALA A 81 1.35 7.34 6.12
C ALA A 81 2.19 7.89 7.29
N PRO A 82 3.11 7.09 7.87
CA PRO A 82 4.04 7.58 8.87
C PRO A 82 5.00 8.64 8.28
N GLU A 83 5.24 9.70 9.04
CA GLU A 83 6.17 10.76 8.66
C GLU A 83 7.60 10.24 8.49
N GLY A 84 8.32 10.69 7.45
CA GLY A 84 9.68 10.25 7.15
C GLY A 84 9.78 8.84 6.55
N GLY A 85 8.66 8.16 6.32
CA GLY A 85 8.62 6.76 5.91
C GLY A 85 8.19 6.53 4.46
N THR A 86 8.15 5.26 4.09
CA THR A 86 7.59 4.75 2.84
C THR A 86 6.61 3.64 3.13
N MET A 87 5.59 3.56 2.27
CA MET A 87 4.63 2.47 2.25
C MET A 87 4.65 1.79 0.90
N LEU A 88 4.93 0.49 0.88
CA LEU A 88 4.80 -0.31 -0.32
C LEU A 88 3.34 -0.41 -0.73
N LEU A 89 3.11 -0.22 -2.01
CA LEU A 89 1.82 -0.30 -2.68
C LEU A 89 1.63 -1.67 -3.34
N GLY A 90 0.41 -1.95 -3.78
CA GLY A 90 0.11 -3.14 -4.61
C GLY A 90 0.50 -3.00 -6.07
N LEU A 91 1.13 -1.90 -6.48
CA LEU A 91 1.67 -1.74 -7.83
C LEU A 91 3.09 -2.30 -7.87
N ILE A 92 3.31 -3.35 -8.66
CA ILE A 92 4.61 -4.03 -8.74
C ILE A 92 4.91 -4.43 -10.20
N ILE A 93 6.16 -4.78 -10.48
CA ILE A 93 6.52 -5.56 -11.68
C ILE A 93 6.51 -7.04 -11.28
N PRO A 94 5.58 -7.88 -11.79
CA PRO A 94 5.50 -9.28 -11.41
C PRO A 94 6.80 -10.07 -11.62
N GLU A 95 7.04 -11.06 -10.75
CA GLU A 95 8.17 -11.99 -10.87
C GLU A 95 8.26 -12.59 -12.28
N GLY A 96 9.48 -12.65 -12.82
CA GLY A 96 9.75 -13.19 -14.16
C GLY A 96 9.65 -12.17 -15.30
N LEU A 97 9.14 -10.97 -15.05
CA LEU A 97 9.18 -9.86 -16.02
C LEU A 97 10.41 -8.99 -15.80
N SER A 98 10.96 -8.47 -16.90
CA SER A 98 12.01 -7.45 -16.86
C SER A 98 11.44 -6.11 -16.39
N TRP A 99 12.31 -5.28 -15.82
CA TRP A 99 11.93 -3.92 -15.47
C TRP A 99 11.51 -3.16 -16.74
N ALA A 100 10.27 -2.68 -16.72
CA ALA A 100 9.72 -1.74 -17.69
C ALA A 100 8.44 -1.12 -17.13
N LEU A 101 8.21 0.16 -17.40
CA LEU A 101 7.00 0.89 -16.98
C LEU A 101 5.71 0.17 -17.39
N ASN A 102 5.68 -0.39 -18.59
CA ASN A 102 4.53 -1.13 -19.11
C ASN A 102 4.35 -2.54 -18.51
N ASN A 103 5.26 -2.99 -17.64
CA ASN A 103 5.13 -4.24 -16.89
C ASN A 103 4.58 -4.04 -15.48
N LEU A 104 4.35 -2.80 -15.03
CA LEU A 104 3.72 -2.52 -13.75
C LEU A 104 2.26 -3.02 -13.73
N ARG A 105 1.90 -3.77 -12.69
CA ARG A 105 0.57 -4.36 -12.49
C ARG A 105 0.13 -4.17 -11.04
N TRP A 106 -1.16 -3.91 -10.86
CA TRP A 106 -1.78 -4.01 -9.54
C TRP A 106 -1.95 -5.49 -9.18
N VAL A 107 -1.45 -5.90 -8.02
CA VAL A 107 -1.59 -7.28 -7.51
C VAL A 107 -3.05 -7.68 -7.35
N SER A 108 -3.95 -6.71 -7.09
CA SER A 108 -5.40 -6.91 -7.04
C SER A 108 -6.03 -7.28 -8.39
N GLY A 109 -5.31 -7.10 -9.50
CA GLY A 109 -5.86 -7.20 -10.85
C GLY A 109 -6.58 -5.95 -11.34
N SER A 110 -6.59 -4.85 -10.57
CA SER A 110 -7.18 -3.57 -11.00
C SER A 110 -6.57 -3.08 -12.32
N THR A 111 -7.41 -2.49 -13.16
CA THR A 111 -7.03 -1.88 -14.44
C THR A 111 -6.71 -0.38 -14.30
N SER A 112 -6.69 0.15 -13.08
CA SER A 112 -6.39 1.55 -12.81
C SER A 112 -5.09 2.02 -13.48
N THR A 113 -5.20 3.11 -14.22
CA THR A 113 -4.09 3.82 -14.87
C THR A 113 -3.55 4.96 -14.03
N TYR A 114 -4.12 5.24 -12.85
CA TYR A 114 -3.67 6.32 -11.98
C TYR A 114 -2.24 6.07 -11.49
N ARG A 115 -1.37 7.07 -11.66
CA ARG A 115 0.04 7.04 -11.23
C ARG A 115 0.38 8.40 -10.64
N ASN A 116 1.07 8.41 -9.50
CA ASN A 116 1.55 9.64 -8.87
C ASN A 116 3.07 9.59 -8.61
N PHE A 117 3.83 9.22 -9.65
CA PHE A 117 5.29 9.13 -9.55
C PHE A 117 5.95 10.49 -9.34
N ALA A 118 7.09 10.48 -8.68
CA ALA A 118 7.94 11.63 -8.47
C ALA A 118 8.72 11.98 -9.76
N SER A 119 7.99 12.29 -10.85
CA SER A 119 8.59 12.45 -12.17
C SER A 119 9.56 13.64 -12.26
N ALA A 120 9.37 14.68 -11.44
CA ALA A 120 10.33 15.77 -11.31
C ALA A 120 11.67 15.32 -10.68
N GLN A 121 11.67 14.19 -9.96
CA GLN A 121 12.84 13.53 -9.38
C GLN A 121 13.32 12.36 -10.26
N GLY A 122 12.68 12.12 -11.41
CA GLY A 122 13.03 11.06 -12.35
C GLY A 122 12.37 9.71 -12.09
N GLU A 123 11.39 9.62 -11.18
CA GLU A 123 10.76 8.33 -10.86
C GLU A 123 9.67 7.90 -11.87
N PRO A 124 9.48 6.59 -12.08
CA PRO A 124 10.36 5.49 -11.64
C PRO A 124 11.55 5.34 -12.62
N ASN A 125 12.73 5.00 -12.11
CA ASN A 125 13.98 5.01 -12.90
C ASN A 125 14.80 3.73 -12.89
N ASN A 126 14.50 2.75 -12.03
CA ASN A 126 15.34 1.57 -11.84
C ASN A 126 16.80 1.90 -11.48
N ALA A 127 17.09 3.04 -10.84
CA ALA A 127 18.44 3.49 -10.57
C ALA A 127 19.23 2.49 -9.72
N GLY A 128 18.56 1.80 -8.79
CA GLY A 128 19.16 0.74 -7.98
C GLY A 128 19.27 -0.61 -8.67
N GLY A 129 18.64 -0.79 -9.83
CA GLY A 129 18.48 -2.07 -10.51
C GLY A 129 17.54 -3.03 -9.78
N GLY A 130 16.64 -3.66 -10.53
CA GLY A 130 15.67 -4.62 -9.98
C GLY A 130 14.61 -3.97 -9.08
N GLU A 131 14.28 -2.70 -9.33
CA GLU A 131 13.30 -1.94 -8.55
C GLU A 131 11.87 -2.33 -8.96
N TYR A 132 11.42 -3.47 -8.43
CA TYR A 132 10.15 -4.11 -8.83
C TYR A 132 8.96 -3.75 -7.95
N PHE A 133 9.16 -2.99 -6.87
CA PHE A 133 8.09 -2.55 -5.99
C PHE A 133 7.89 -1.05 -6.12
N ILE A 134 6.66 -0.57 -5.96
CA ILE A 134 6.38 0.86 -5.88
C ILE A 134 6.05 1.25 -4.44
N GLY A 135 6.64 2.34 -3.96
CA GLY A 135 6.39 2.90 -2.65
C GLY A 135 5.87 4.34 -2.73
N LEU A 136 4.97 4.70 -1.81
CA LEU A 136 4.62 6.09 -1.51
C LEU A 136 5.66 6.67 -0.55
N LEU A 137 6.37 7.74 -0.95
CA LEU A 137 7.54 8.28 -0.26
C LEU A 137 7.20 9.55 0.55
N LYS A 138 6.94 9.44 1.86
CA LYS A 138 6.59 10.57 2.74
C LYS A 138 7.82 11.18 3.41
N TYR A 139 8.70 11.73 2.61
CA TYR A 139 9.87 12.50 3.06
C TYR A 139 10.33 13.44 1.95
N ALA A 140 11.10 14.48 2.31
CA ALA A 140 11.67 15.38 1.32
C ALA A 140 12.74 14.67 0.46
N PRO A 141 12.81 14.91 -0.86
CA PRO A 141 12.02 15.87 -1.64
C PRO A 141 10.70 15.31 -2.23
N TYR A 142 10.33 14.08 -1.92
CA TYR A 142 9.25 13.35 -2.60
C TYR A 142 7.84 13.74 -2.14
N GLY A 143 7.66 14.10 -0.86
CA GLY A 143 6.42 14.72 -0.38
C GLY A 143 5.14 13.91 -0.57
N GLY A 144 5.23 12.58 -0.67
CA GLY A 144 4.09 11.69 -0.93
C GLY A 144 4.06 11.10 -2.34
N LEU A 145 4.90 11.57 -3.25
CA LEU A 145 5.01 11.00 -4.59
C LEU A 145 5.62 9.58 -4.55
N TRP A 146 5.43 8.85 -5.64
CA TRP A 146 5.84 7.44 -5.73
C TRP A 146 7.23 7.29 -6.35
N GLY A 147 7.96 6.29 -5.89
CA GLY A 147 9.20 5.82 -6.51
C GLY A 147 9.27 4.31 -6.57
N ASP A 148 10.10 3.77 -7.47
CA ASP A 148 10.39 2.34 -7.49
C ASP A 148 11.52 1.98 -6.52
N VAL A 149 11.41 0.80 -5.91
CA VAL A 149 12.40 0.29 -4.95
C VAL A 149 12.65 -1.20 -5.17
N ASN A 150 13.87 -1.64 -4.90
CA ASN A 150 14.28 -3.03 -4.92
C ASN A 150 14.26 -3.62 -3.51
N PHE A 151 14.37 -4.94 -3.44
CA PHE A 151 14.30 -5.64 -2.16
C PHE A 151 15.49 -5.33 -1.23
N TYR A 152 16.67 -5.05 -1.80
CA TYR A 152 17.83 -4.66 -1.00
C TYR A 152 17.56 -3.35 -0.25
N GLN A 153 16.97 -2.36 -0.92
CA GLN A 153 16.56 -1.12 -0.27
C GLN A 153 15.49 -1.40 0.80
N ILE A 154 14.47 -2.23 0.52
CA ILE A 154 13.45 -2.60 1.51
C ILE A 154 14.08 -3.24 2.76
N GLN A 155 15.08 -4.10 2.59
CA GLN A 155 15.76 -4.77 3.70
C GLN A 155 16.63 -3.84 4.55
N ASN A 156 17.28 -2.86 3.94
CA ASN A 156 18.36 -2.11 4.58
C ASN A 156 18.01 -0.64 4.87
N ASN A 157 16.94 -0.12 4.28
CA ASN A 157 16.52 1.26 4.47
C ASN A 157 15.48 1.36 5.58
N LYS A 158 15.82 2.05 6.67
CA LYS A 158 14.91 2.27 7.81
C LYS A 158 13.66 3.07 7.46
N ASN A 159 13.66 3.76 6.32
CA ASN A 159 12.49 4.50 5.86
C ASN A 159 11.55 3.61 5.04
N LEU A 160 11.99 2.45 4.53
CA LEU A 160 11.19 1.50 3.73
C LEU A 160 10.59 0.38 4.58
N GLN A 161 9.86 0.75 5.63
CA GLN A 161 9.45 -0.22 6.65
C GLN A 161 7.99 -0.59 6.65
N ASN A 162 7.15 -0.02 5.78
CA ASN A 162 5.70 -0.27 5.87
C ASN A 162 5.12 -0.81 4.56
N VAL A 163 4.06 -1.58 4.70
CA VAL A 163 3.20 -2.06 3.63
C VAL A 163 1.78 -1.61 3.90
N ALA A 164 1.11 -1.10 2.86
CA ALA A 164 -0.29 -0.72 2.94
C ALA A 164 -1.16 -1.87 2.42
N CYS A 165 -2.12 -2.29 3.25
CA CYS A 165 -3.07 -3.35 2.94
C CYS A 165 -4.49 -2.79 2.92
N MET A 166 -5.36 -3.40 2.12
CA MET A 166 -6.79 -3.09 2.05
C MET A 166 -7.64 -4.36 2.06
N LYS A 167 -8.83 -4.27 2.65
CA LYS A 167 -9.80 -5.35 2.74
C LYS A 167 -11.21 -4.81 2.55
N ASP A 168 -12.08 -5.61 1.94
CA ASP A 168 -13.51 -5.34 2.00
C ASP A 168 -13.99 -5.34 3.46
N PRO A 169 -14.95 -4.46 3.81
CA PRO A 169 -15.45 -4.35 5.17
C PRO A 169 -16.27 -5.56 5.64
#